data_AF-A0A519BQT9-F1
#
_entry.id   AF-A0A519BQT9-F1
#
_cell.length_a   1.000
_cell.length_b   1.000
_cell.length_c   1.000
_cell.angle_alpha   90.00
_cell.angle_beta   90.00
_cell.angle_gamma   90.00
#
_symmetry.space_group_name_H-M   'P 1'
#
loop_
_entity.id
_entity.type
_entity.pdbx_description
1 polymer ?
#
loop_
_entity_poly.entity_id
_entity_poly.type
_entity_poly.pdbx_seq_one_letter_code
_entity_poly.pdbx_strand_id
1 'polypeptide(L)' 'MVSRKWFMKFNSTEPVKLVPYNSKILVIVNEFTKLLRKTIGNNVTIEHRGATALGISGVGEVDLYIMVSPKKWKKILPK' A
#
# COMPACT_ATOMS: atom_id res chain seq x y z
N MET A 1 -18.62 2.20 6.18
CA MET A 1 -18.68 3.18 7.28
C MET A 1 -17.80 2.64 8.40
N VAL A 2 -16.71 3.34 8.75
CA VAL A 2 -15.75 2.88 9.75
C VAL A 2 -16.33 3.15 11.15
N SER A 3 -16.32 2.19 12.07
CA SER A 3 -16.99 2.35 13.37
C SER A 3 -16.22 3.30 14.29
N ARG A 4 -16.93 4.02 15.17
CA ARG A 4 -16.32 4.90 16.19
C ARG A 4 -15.31 4.15 17.07
N LYS A 5 -15.55 2.85 17.30
CA LYS A 5 -14.67 1.94 18.04
C LYS A 5 -13.36 1.65 17.31
N TRP A 6 -13.34 1.73 15.98
CA TRP A 6 -12.12 1.62 15.18
C TRP A 6 -11.27 2.89 15.28
N PHE A 7 -11.88 4.06 15.21
CA PHE A 7 -11.18 5.35 15.36
C PHE A 7 -10.52 5.53 16.72
N MET A 8 -11.18 5.11 17.80
CA MET A 8 -10.65 5.24 19.16
C MET A 8 -9.45 4.34 19.47
N LYS A 9 -9.09 3.40 18.58
CA LYS A 9 -7.86 2.58 18.74
C LYS A 9 -6.59 3.34 18.40
N PHE A 10 -6.69 4.43 17.66
CA PHE A 10 -5.54 5.24 17.26
C PHE A 10 -5.38 6.37 18.27
N ASN A 11 -4.27 6.33 19.01
CA ASN A 11 -3.93 7.36 19.96
C ASN A 11 -3.56 8.62 19.17
N SER A 12 -4.42 9.64 19.17
CA SER A 12 -4.32 10.80 18.29
C SER A 12 -3.20 11.79 18.66
N THR A 13 -2.36 11.43 19.64
CA THR A 13 -1.31 12.28 20.21
C THR A 13 0.10 11.83 19.83
N GLU A 14 0.27 10.66 19.22
CA GLU A 14 1.61 10.21 18.80
C GLU A 14 2.09 10.97 17.56
N PRO A 15 3.27 11.60 17.61
CA PRO A 15 3.80 12.33 16.46
C PRO A 15 4.17 11.35 15.34
N VAL A 16 3.70 11.66 14.13
CA VAL A 16 4.07 10.88 12.94
C VAL A 16 5.53 11.18 12.59
N LYS A 17 6.37 10.14 12.60
CA LYS A 17 7.78 10.27 12.22
C LYS A 17 7.91 10.29 10.70
N LEU A 18 8.43 11.39 10.16
CA LEU A 18 8.80 11.49 8.75
C LEU A 18 10.26 11.08 8.57
N VAL A 19 10.52 10.31 7.50
CA VAL A 19 11.85 9.89 7.08
C VAL A 19 12.16 10.46 5.69
N PRO A 20 13.44 10.77 5.39
CA PRO A 20 13.86 11.15 4.04
C PRO A 20 13.55 10.05 3.02
N TYR A 21 13.38 10.44 1.75
CA TYR A 21 13.26 9.47 0.66
C TYR A 21 14.47 8.54 0.60
N ASN A 22 14.21 7.25 0.41
CA ASN A 22 15.22 6.22 0.25
C ASN A 22 14.97 5.45 -1.06
N SER A 23 15.88 5.58 -2.03
CA SER A 23 15.75 4.94 -3.33
C SER A 23 15.76 3.40 -3.28
N LYS A 24 16.27 2.79 -2.20
CA LYS A 24 16.19 1.34 -1.98
C LYS A 24 14.76 0.82 -1.90
N ILE A 25 13.79 1.71 -1.65
CA ILE A 25 12.36 1.38 -1.62
C ILE A 25 11.87 0.78 -2.95
N LEU A 26 12.51 1.12 -4.07
CA LEU A 26 12.14 0.58 -5.39
C LEU A 26 12.39 -0.93 -5.49
N VAL A 27 13.39 -1.44 -4.78
CA VAL A 27 13.65 -2.89 -4.70
C VAL A 27 12.49 -3.58 -3.98
N ILE A 28 12.08 -3.02 -2.84
CA ILE A 28 10.95 -3.51 -2.03
C ILE A 28 9.66 -3.48 -2.86
N VAL A 29 9.37 -2.36 -3.53
CA VAL A 29 8.21 -2.21 -4.43
C VAL A 29 8.18 -3.31 -5.51
N ASN A 30 9.33 -3.58 -6.14
CA ASN A 30 9.44 -4.60 -7.17
C ASN A 30 9.22 -6.02 -6.62
N GLU A 31 9.78 -6.34 -5.44
CA GLU A 31 9.58 -7.63 -4.77
C GLU A 31 8.12 -7.86 -4.41
N PHE A 32 7.46 -6.88 -3.79
CA PHE A 32 6.03 -6.97 -3.45
C PHE A 32 5.15 -7.01 -4.70
N THR A 33 5.47 -6.26 -5.75
CA THR A 33 4.73 -6.33 -7.02
C THR A 33 4.82 -7.73 -7.64
N LYS A 34 6.00 -8.37 -7.61
CA LYS A 34 6.18 -9.75 -8.07
C LYS A 34 5.38 -10.73 -7.22
N LEU A 35 5.39 -10.58 -5.89
CA LEU A 35 4.62 -11.42 -4.98
C LEU A 35 3.11 -11.29 -5.25
N LEU A 36 2.61 -10.07 -5.36
CA LEU A 36 1.20 -9.80 -5.67
C LEU A 36 0.81 -10.44 -7.00
N ARG A 37 1.61 -10.27 -8.06
CA ARG A 37 1.36 -10.89 -9.38
C ARG A 37 1.30 -12.41 -9.33
N LYS A 38 2.12 -13.06 -8.48
CA LYS A 38 2.03 -14.51 -8.27
C LYS A 38 0.71 -14.92 -7.62
N THR A 39 0.19 -14.11 -6.70
CA THR A 39 -1.05 -14.39 -5.97
C THR A 39 -2.30 -14.08 -6.80
N ILE A 40 -2.34 -12.93 -7.48
CA ILE A 40 -3.56 -12.39 -8.11
C ILE A 40 -3.57 -12.52 -9.64
N GLY A 41 -2.47 -12.98 -10.22
CA GLY A 41 -2.27 -13.10 -11.66
C GLY A 41 -1.73 -11.82 -12.32
N ASN A 42 -1.29 -11.96 -13.58
CA ASN A 42 -0.65 -10.87 -14.33
C ASN A 42 -1.63 -9.89 -14.98
N ASN A 43 -2.92 -10.22 -15.02
CA ASN A 43 -3.95 -9.44 -15.72
C ASN A 43 -4.57 -8.32 -14.86
N VAL A 44 -3.80 -7.84 -13.87
CA VAL A 44 -4.21 -6.78 -12.94
C VAL A 44 -3.15 -5.70 -12.96
N THR A 45 -3.59 -4.45 -13.04
CA THR A 45 -2.69 -3.29 -12.95
C THR A 45 -2.36 -3.06 -11.48
N ILE A 46 -1.05 -3.03 -11.18
CA ILE A 46 -0.50 -2.71 -9.87
C ILE A 46 0.32 -1.45 -10.03
N GLU A 47 0.03 -0.43 -9.22
CA GLU A 47 0.70 0.87 -9.28
C GLU A 47 1.36 1.20 -7.95
N HIS A 48 2.62 1.65 -7.99
CA HIS A 48 3.29 2.27 -6.85
C HIS A 48 2.79 3.71 -6.71
N ARG A 49 2.27 4.05 -5.53
CA ARG A 49 1.71 5.37 -5.21
C ARG A 49 2.29 5.87 -3.87
N GLY A 50 1.77 7.00 -3.40
CA GLY A 50 2.18 7.60 -2.13
C GLY A 50 3.50 8.37 -2.20
N ALA A 51 4.02 8.75 -1.03
CA ALA A 51 5.24 9.58 -0.93
C ALA A 51 6.46 8.92 -1.55
N THR A 52 6.59 7.60 -1.38
CA THR A 52 7.73 6.84 -1.90
C THR A 52 7.71 6.72 -3.43
N ALA A 53 6.54 6.80 -4.08
CA ALA A 53 6.43 6.86 -5.54
C ALA A 53 6.80 8.25 -6.11
N LEU A 54 6.59 9.30 -5.31
CA LEU A 54 6.91 10.67 -5.69
C LEU A 54 8.38 11.05 -5.44
N GLY A 55 9.17 10.17 -4.80
CA GLY A 55 10.56 10.46 -4.48
C GLY A 55 10.75 11.48 -3.35
N ILE A 56 9.75 11.63 -2.47
CA ILE A 56 9.74 12.64 -1.40
C ILE A 56 9.79 11.99 -0.01
N SER A 57 10.09 12.81 1.00
CA SER A 57 10.02 12.41 2.41
C SER A 57 8.59 12.02 2.79
N GLY A 58 8.44 11.03 3.67
CA GLY A 58 7.14 10.50 4.09
C GLY A 58 7.27 9.61 5.32
N VAL A 59 6.24 8.82 5.61
CA VAL A 59 6.21 7.93 6.78
C VAL A 59 7.10 6.69 6.62
N GLY A 60 7.68 6.49 5.43
CA GLY A 60 8.50 5.33 5.10
C GLY A 60 7.70 4.11 4.63
N GLU A 61 6.40 4.25 4.44
CA GLU A 61 5.51 3.20 3.95
C GLU A 61 5.51 3.08 2.41
N VAL A 62 5.21 1.88 1.93
CA VAL A 62 5.04 1.57 0.50
C VAL A 62 3.58 1.40 0.20
N ASP A 63 3.06 2.23 -0.70
CA ASP A 63 1.68 2.13 -1.14
C ASP A 63 1.61 1.44 -2.51
N LEU A 64 0.96 0.27 -2.56
CA LEU A 64 0.67 -0.46 -3.80
C LEU A 64 -0.84 -0.50 -4.04
N TYR A 65 -1.26 0.06 -5.17
CA TYR A 65 -2.66 0.11 -5.59
C TYR A 65 -2.93 -1.01 -6.57
N ILE A 66 -3.96 -1.81 -6.30
CA ILE A 66 -4.38 -2.92 -7.15
C ILE A 66 -5.69 -2.54 -7.83
N MET A 67 -5.62 -2.23 -9.12
CA MET A 67 -6.78 -1.77 -9.90
C MET A 67 -7.59 -2.98 -10.38
N VAL A 68 -8.74 -3.21 -9.77
CA VAL A 68 -9.64 -4.30 -10.16
C VAL A 68 -11.06 -3.80 -10.29
N SER A 69 -11.80 -4.38 -11.25
CA SER A 69 -13.24 -4.14 -11.32
C SER A 69 -13.89 -4.58 -9.99
N PRO A 70 -14.92 -3.87 -9.48
CA PRO A 70 -15.59 -4.23 -8.23
C PRO A 70 -16.07 -5.70 -8.19
N LYS A 71 -16.49 -6.23 -9.34
CA LYS A 71 -16.91 -7.64 -9.52
C LYS A 71 -15.80 -8.67 -9.26
N LYS A 72 -14.53 -8.28 -9.45
CA LYS A 72 -13.35 -9.13 -9.26
C LYS A 72 -12.68 -8.96 -7.90
N TRP A 73 -12.98 -7.88 -7.16
CA TRP A 73 -12.40 -7.61 -5.84
C TRP A 73 -12.53 -8.79 -4.87
N LYS A 74 -13.74 -9.36 -4.77
CA LYS A 74 -14.02 -10.52 -3.89
C LYS A 74 -13.28 -11.82 -4.27
N LYS A 75 -12.74 -11.92 -5.49
CA LYS A 75 -12.04 -13.11 -5.98
C LYS A 75 -10.53 -13.05 -5.73
N ILE A 76 -9.99 -11.87 -5.40
CA ILE A 76 -8.56 -11.56 -5.45
C ILE A 76 -7.90 -11.56 -4.07
N LEU A 77 -8.67 -11.32 -3.00
CA LEU A 77 -8.16 -11.39 -1.64
C LEU A 77 -8.40 -12.78 -1.05
N PRO A 78 -7.39 -13.40 -0.40
CA PRO A 78 -7.61 -14.61 0.39
C PRO A 78 -8.63 -14.33 1.50
N LYS A 79 -9.48 -15.33 1.79
CA LYS A 79 -10.44 -15.28 2.90
C LYS A 79 -9.74 -15.32 4.24
#